data_AF-A0A7C1DKP9-F1
#
_entry.id   AF-A0A7C1DKP9-F1
#
_cell.length_a   1.000
_cell.length_b   1.000
_cell.length_c   1.000
_cell.angle_alpha   90.00
_cell.angle_beta   90.00
_cell.angle_gamma   90.00
#
_symmetry.space_group_name_H-M   'P 1'
#
loop_
_entity.id
_entity.type
_entity.pdbx_description
1 polymer ?
#
loop_
_entity_poly.entity_id
_entity_poly.type
_entity_poly.pdbx_seq_one_letter_code
_entity_poly.pdbx_strand_id
1 'polypeptide(L)' 'LYKGASVVVGLKAENSLYVDSMATYSEGDAFDHEAAAGFIKIWGLPVKLWRTVHPETEAIKPELKVVGEGK' A
#
# COMPACT_ATOMS: atom_id res chain seq x y z
N LEU A 1 -10.70 5.32 -28.52
CA LEU A 1 -10.26 4.01 -29.05
C LEU A 1 -9.19 4.26 -30.10
N TYR A 2 -7.95 3.82 -29.86
CA TYR A 2 -6.81 4.11 -30.74
C TYR A 2 -6.10 2.81 -31.10
N LYS A 3 -5.94 2.54 -32.40
CA LYS A 3 -5.26 1.33 -32.91
C LYS A 3 -5.76 0.01 -32.29
N GLY A 4 -7.07 -0.12 -32.09
CA GLY A 4 -7.68 -1.30 -31.47
C GLY A 4 -7.60 -1.34 -29.93
N ALA A 5 -6.90 -0.38 -29.30
CA ALA A 5 -6.89 -0.24 -27.86
C ALA A 5 -8.00 0.70 -27.36
N SER A 6 -8.68 0.29 -26.30
CA SER A 6 -9.65 1.09 -25.58
C SER A 6 -9.12 1.38 -24.19
N VAL A 7 -9.00 2.66 -23.84
CA VAL A 7 -8.50 3.12 -22.55
C VAL A 7 -9.57 4.00 -21.92
N VAL A 8 -9.89 3.72 -20.66
CA VAL A 8 -10.81 4.53 -19.87
C VAL A 8 -10.08 5.81 -19.47
N VAL A 9 -10.61 6.96 -19.89
CA VAL A 9 -10.02 8.29 -19.61
C VAL A 9 -10.76 9.07 -18.53
N GLY A 10 -11.90 8.55 -18.06
CA GLY A 10 -12.70 9.17 -17.01
C GLY A 10 -13.91 8.32 -16.65
N LEU A 11 -14.43 8.54 -15.46
CA LEU A 11 -15.61 7.88 -14.93
C LEU A 11 -16.52 8.92 -14.27
N LYS A 12 -17.82 8.82 -14.50
CA LYS A 12 -18.85 9.58 -13.79
C LYS A 12 -20.01 8.64 -13.51
N ALA A 13 -20.57 8.75 -12.31
CA ALA A 13 -21.78 8.04 -11.90
C ALA A 13 -22.66 9.01 -11.10
N GLU A 14 -23.98 8.87 -11.23
CA GLU A 14 -24.93 9.64 -10.41
C GLU A 14 -24.79 9.30 -8.92
N ASN A 15 -24.56 8.01 -8.62
CA ASN A 15 -24.34 7.49 -7.27
C ASN A 15 -22.89 7.00 -7.11
N SER A 16 -21.93 7.92 -7.15
CA SER A 16 -20.50 7.59 -6.97
C SER A 16 -20.19 7.28 -5.50
N LEU A 17 -19.41 6.21 -5.25
CA LEU A 17 -18.79 5.94 -3.95
C LEU A 17 -17.46 6.67 -3.76
N TYR A 18 -16.87 7.20 -4.84
CA TYR A 18 -15.72 8.08 -4.74
C TYR A 18 -16.19 9.45 -4.21
N VAL A 19 -15.57 9.88 -3.11
CA VAL A 19 -15.82 11.16 -2.45
C VAL A 19 -14.52 11.95 -2.44
N ASP A 20 -14.48 13.06 -3.18
CA ASP A 20 -13.25 13.82 -3.40
C ASP A 20 -12.64 14.38 -2.11
N SER A 21 -13.49 14.90 -1.21
CA SER A 21 -13.05 15.44 0.09
C SER A 21 -12.42 14.38 1.01
N MET A 22 -12.66 13.09 0.79
CA MET A 22 -12.05 12.01 1.57
C MET A 22 -10.73 11.52 0.96
N ALA A 23 -10.45 11.86 -0.30
CA ALA A 23 -9.29 11.37 -1.05
C ALA A 23 -8.23 12.44 -1.30
N THR A 24 -8.60 13.72 -1.14
CA THR A 24 -7.72 14.85 -1.41
C THR A 24 -6.73 15.13 -0.28
N TYR A 25 -5.62 15.80 -0.61
CA TYR A 25 -4.66 16.36 0.35
C TYR A 25 -4.70 17.89 0.41
N SER A 26 -5.65 18.51 -0.31
CA SER A 26 -5.79 19.97 -0.38
C SER A 26 -6.60 20.55 0.80
N GLU A 27 -6.72 21.88 0.86
CA GLU A 27 -7.62 22.57 1.78
C GLU A 27 -9.08 22.14 1.51
N GLY A 28 -9.60 21.21 2.30
CA GLY A 28 -10.86 20.51 2.04
C GLY A 28 -10.84 19.02 2.36
N ASP A 29 -9.69 18.48 2.77
CA ASP A 29 -9.57 17.12 3.29
C ASP A 29 -10.46 16.91 4.54
N ALA A 30 -11.33 15.91 4.47
CA ALA A 30 -12.26 15.52 5.51
C ALA A 30 -11.91 14.15 6.14
N PHE A 31 -10.79 13.54 5.73
CA PHE A 31 -10.35 12.27 6.28
C PHE A 31 -9.79 12.43 7.70
N ASP A 32 -10.22 11.56 8.62
CA ASP A 32 -9.69 11.51 9.99
C ASP A 32 -8.38 10.71 10.02
N HIS A 33 -7.26 11.43 9.95
CA HIS A 33 -5.92 10.84 10.00
C HIS A 33 -5.57 10.25 11.37
N GLU A 34 -6.20 10.69 12.46
CA GLU A 34 -5.90 10.17 13.80
C GLU A 34 -6.35 8.70 13.94
N ALA A 35 -7.50 8.37 13.33
CA ALA A 35 -8.03 7.02 13.29
C ALA A 35 -7.10 6.01 12.57
N ALA A 36 -6.31 6.47 11.59
CA ALA A 36 -5.44 5.62 10.79
C ALA A 36 -4.41 4.86 11.64
N ALA A 37 -3.82 5.52 12.64
CA ALA A 37 -2.82 4.90 13.50
C ALA A 37 -3.40 3.71 14.30
N GLY A 38 -4.65 3.83 14.77
CA GLY A 38 -5.34 2.75 15.46
C GLY A 38 -5.65 1.59 14.52
N PHE A 39 -6.18 1.90 13.34
CA PHE A 39 -6.47 0.92 12.30
C PHE A 39 -5.23 0.11 11.92
N ILE A 40 -4.12 0.77 11.59
CA ILE A 40 -2.86 0.11 11.18
C ILE A 40 -2.37 -0.85 12.27
N LYS A 41 -2.43 -0.43 13.54
CA LYS A 41 -1.99 -1.26 14.67
C LYS A 41 -2.84 -2.53 14.81
N ILE A 42 -4.17 -2.41 14.75
CA ILE A 42 -5.08 -3.55 14.89
C ILE A 42 -4.98 -4.47 13.67
N TRP A 43 -5.00 -3.89 12.47
CA TRP A 43 -4.92 -4.64 11.22
C TRP A 43 -3.59 -5.39 11.06
N GLY A 44 -2.49 -4.79 11.50
CA GLY A 44 -1.16 -5.40 11.49
C GLY A 44 -0.89 -6.37 12.65
N LEU A 45 -1.75 -6.40 13.68
CA LEU A 45 -1.53 -7.20 14.89
C LEU A 45 -1.36 -8.70 14.62
N PRO A 46 -2.16 -9.36 13.76
CA PRO A 46 -2.00 -10.79 13.49
C PRO A 46 -0.65 -11.13 12.87
N VAL A 47 -0.15 -10.29 11.96
CA VAL A 47 1.16 -10.48 11.32
C VAL A 47 2.29 -10.32 12.33
N LYS A 48 2.20 -9.30 13.19
CA LYS A 48 3.18 -9.08 14.27
C LYS A 48 3.19 -10.25 15.25
N LEU A 49 2.01 -10.73 15.66
CA LEU A 49 1.87 -11.88 16.54
C LEU A 49 2.46 -13.14 15.91
N TRP A 50 2.16 -13.38 14.63
CA TRP A 50 2.71 -14.52 13.89
C TRP A 50 4.23 -14.50 13.88
N ARG A 51 4.85 -13.33 13.66
CA ARG A 51 6.32 -13.16 13.73
C ARG A 51 6.86 -13.43 15.13
N THR A 52 6.15 -13.01 16.17
CA THR A 52 6.59 -13.21 17.56
C THR A 52 6.59 -14.69 17.95
N VAL A 53 5.60 -15.47 17.47
CA VAL A 53 5.49 -16.90 17.81
C VAL A 53 6.29 -17.81 16.86
N HIS A 54 6.62 -17.33 15.65
CA HIS A 54 7.50 -18.01 14.69
C HIS A 54 8.79 -17.20 14.50
N PRO A 55 9.69 -17.20 15.49
CA PRO A 55 11.02 -16.66 15.27
C PRO A 55 11.70 -17.43 14.14
N GLU A 56 12.38 -16.69 13.25
CA GLU A 56 13.18 -17.26 12.16
C GLU A 56 14.08 -18.36 12.73
N THR A 57 13.89 -19.61 12.28
CA THR A 57 14.93 -20.62 12.43
C THR A 57 16.06 -20.16 11.53
N GLU A 58 17.13 -19.61 12.12
CA GLU A 58 18.33 -19.08 11.47
C GLU A 58 18.15 -18.85 9.95
N ALA A 59 17.56 -17.71 9.60
CA ALA A 59 17.46 -17.30 8.21
C ALA A 59 18.87 -17.38 7.60
N ILE A 60 19.06 -18.32 6.66
CA ILE A 60 20.25 -18.41 5.83
C ILE A 60 20.40 -17.03 5.20
N LYS A 61 21.31 -16.20 5.71
CA LYS A 61 21.62 -14.90 5.12
C LYS A 61 22.11 -15.20 3.70
N PRO A 62 21.36 -14.86 2.64
CA PRO A 62 21.91 -15.01 1.31
C PRO A 62 23.07 -14.02 1.22
N GLU A 63 24.29 -14.54 1.12
CA GLU A 63 25.47 -13.74 0.88
C GLU A 63 25.27 -13.01 -0.45
N LEU A 64 25.00 -11.71 -0.40
CA LEU A 64 24.93 -10.87 -1.58
C LEU A 64 26.36 -10.75 -2.13
N LYS A 65 26.75 -11.66 -3.03
CA LYS A 65 27.96 -11.48 -3.83
C LYS A 65 27.71 -10.31 -4.77
N VAL A 66 28.32 -9.16 -4.48
CA VAL A 66 28.40 -8.03 -5.40
C VAL A 66 29.20 -8.50 -6.62
N VAL A 67 28.52 -8.85 -7.70
CA VAL A 67 29.16 -9.17 -8.98
C VAL A 67 29.51 -7.84 -9.65
N GLY A 68 30.69 -7.29 -9.36
CA GLY A 68 31.11 -6.05 -10.00
C GLY A 68 32.30 -5.31 -9.38
N GLU A 69 33.39 -5.98 -9.06
CA GLU A 69 34.70 -5.33 -8.96
C GLU A 69 35.75 -6.20 -9.66
N GLY A 70 36.04 -5.89 -10.92
CA GLY A 70 37.00 -6.66 -11.70
C GLY A 70 37.13 -6.23 -13.16
N LYS A 71 37.82 -5.09 -13.35
CA LYS A 71 38.33 -4.53 -14.62
C LYS A 71 37.32 -3.91 -15.60
#